data_AF-A0A8X8XC64-F1
#
_entry.id   AF-A0A8X8XC64-F1
#
_cell.length_a   1.000
_cell.length_b   1.000
_cell.length_c   1.000
_cell.angle_alpha   90.00
_cell.angle_beta   90.00
_cell.angle_gamma   90.00
#
_symmetry.space_group_name_H-M   'P 1'
#
loop_
_entity.id
_entity.type
_entity.pdbx_description
1 polymer ?
#
loop_
_entity_poly.entity_id
_entity_poly.type
_entity_poly.pdbx_seq_one_letter_code
_entity_poly.pdbx_strand_id
1 'polypeptide(L)'
;MGSTLNVVVSNHELAREVLKEKDQHLADRFRDRSTALFSRDGQDLIWADYGAHYVKVRKVCMVELFSPKRLEALRPIREDEVTSMVHSIYNDCSTAQGIIII
;
A
#
# COMPACT_ATOMS: atom_id res chain seq x y z
N MET A 1 19.27 5.39 -6.44
CA MET A 1 20.17 5.29 -7.60
C MET A 1 21.58 5.33 -7.06
N GLY A 2 22.38 4.28 -7.31
CA GLY A 2 23.67 4.04 -6.67
C GLY A 2 24.49 3.09 -7.54
N SER A 3 25.09 2.04 -6.97
CA SER A 3 25.87 1.04 -7.71
C SER A 3 25.03 -0.07 -8.37
N THR A 4 23.72 -0.10 -8.16
CA THR A 4 22.82 -1.08 -8.78
C THR A 4 22.33 -0.64 -10.15
N LEU A 5 22.27 -1.57 -11.10
CA LEU A 5 21.65 -1.32 -12.40
C LEU A 5 20.16 -1.09 -12.22
N ASN A 6 19.64 0.00 -12.78
CA ASN A 6 18.24 0.34 -12.74
C ASN A 6 17.78 0.75 -14.15
N VAL A 7 16.54 0.41 -14.49
CA VAL A 7 15.90 0.82 -15.74
C VAL A 7 14.70 1.69 -15.40
N VAL A 8 14.61 2.87 -16.02
CA VAL A 8 13.50 3.81 -15.81
C VAL A 8 12.54 3.69 -16.99
N VAL A 9 11.28 3.38 -16.68
CA VAL A 9 10.18 3.33 -17.65
C VAL A 9 9.40 4.64 -17.58
N SER A 10 9.37 5.42 -18.67
CA SER A 10 8.86 6.80 -18.67
C SER A 10 7.73 7.08 -19.67
N ASN A 11 7.20 6.05 -20.34
CA ASN A 11 6.03 6.18 -21.23
C ASN A 11 5.04 5.03 -21.01
N HIS A 12 3.82 5.22 -21.53
CA HIS A 12 2.72 4.32 -21.27
C HIS A 12 2.82 2.99 -22.05
N GLU A 13 3.45 2.99 -23.23
CA GLU A 13 3.65 1.79 -24.03
C GLU A 13 4.56 0.81 -23.30
N LEU A 14 5.71 1.30 -22.82
CA LEU A 14 6.66 0.50 -22.06
C LEU A 14 6.11 0.12 -20.68
N ALA A 15 5.32 0.99 -20.04
CA ALA A 15 4.66 0.63 -18.78
C ALA A 15 3.67 -0.53 -18.98
N ARG A 16 2.92 -0.53 -20.09
CA ARG A 16 2.03 -1.65 -20.45
C ARG A 16 2.83 -2.92 -20.70
N GLU A 17 3.94 -2.83 -21.41
CA GLU A 17 4.80 -3.98 -21.67
C GLU A 17 5.31 -4.59 -20.36
N VAL A 18 5.84 -3.77 -19.45
CA VAL A 18 6.43 -4.24 -18.18
C VAL A 18 5.39 -4.73 -17.18
N LEU A 19 4.27 -4.00 -17.02
CA LEU A 19 3.29 -4.26 -15.96
C LEU A 19 2.14 -5.17 -16.37
N LYS A 20 2.03 -5.52 -17.65
CA LYS A 20 0.92 -6.35 -18.16
C LYS A 20 1.36 -7.42 -19.14
N GLU A 21 2.14 -7.08 -20.16
CA GLU A 21 2.50 -8.06 -21.20
C GLU A 21 3.63 -9.01 -20.76
N LYS A 22 4.54 -8.51 -19.91
CA LYS A 22 5.70 -9.23 -19.38
C LYS A 22 5.68 -9.32 -17.84
N ASP A 23 4.52 -9.08 -17.24
CA ASP A 23 4.38 -8.96 -15.78
C ASP A 23 4.91 -10.18 -15.03
N GLN A 24 4.61 -11.39 -15.50
CA GLN A 24 5.06 -12.63 -14.87
C GLN A 24 6.59 -12.74 -14.76
N HIS A 25 7.34 -12.17 -15.70
CA HIS A 25 8.80 -12.20 -15.70
C HIS A 25 9.44 -11.03 -14.93
N LEU A 26 8.68 -9.95 -14.72
CA LEU A 26 9.16 -8.69 -14.13
C LEU A 26 8.46 -8.36 -12.81
N ALA A 27 7.70 -9.30 -12.24
CA ALA A 27 6.92 -9.11 -11.02
C ALA A 27 7.74 -9.28 -9.74
N ASP A 28 8.94 -9.86 -9.80
CA ASP A 28 9.82 -10.00 -8.65
C ASP A 28 10.22 -8.65 -8.06
N ARG A 29 10.57 -8.65 -6.77
CA ARG A 29 10.76 -7.42 -6.00
C ARG A 29 12.19 -7.32 -5.52
N PHE A 30 12.88 -6.27 -5.98
CA PHE A 30 14.17 -5.94 -5.44
C PHE A 30 14.06 -5.63 -3.94
N ARG A 31 14.87 -6.32 -3.12
CA ARG A 31 14.95 -6.12 -1.68
C ARG A 31 16.35 -5.61 -1.31
N ASP A 32 16.41 -4.42 -0.74
CA ASP A 32 17.59 -3.95 -0.01
C ASP A 32 17.62 -4.59 1.40
N ARG A 33 18.69 -4.34 2.17
CA ARG A 33 18.84 -4.91 3.52
C ARG A 33 17.65 -4.60 4.43
N SER A 34 17.11 -3.39 4.34
CA SER A 34 16.03 -2.89 5.19
C SER A 34 14.73 -3.61 4.84
N THR A 35 14.38 -3.65 3.55
CA THR A 35 13.17 -4.31 3.08
C THR A 35 13.25 -5.82 3.22
N ALA A 36 14.40 -6.46 3.03
CA ALA A 36 14.60 -7.88 3.32
C ALA A 36 14.31 -8.20 4.80
N LEU A 37 14.82 -7.40 5.75
CA LEU A 37 14.53 -7.62 7.17
C LEU A 37 13.04 -7.45 7.49
N PHE A 38 12.43 -6.36 7.00
CA PHE A 38 11.02 -6.04 7.23
C PHE A 38 10.07 -7.09 6.63
N SER A 39 10.34 -7.52 5.40
CA SER A 39 9.58 -8.53 4.66
C SER A 39 9.82 -9.96 5.13
N ARG A 40 10.79 -10.18 6.03
CA ARG A 40 11.37 -11.50 6.34
C ARG A 40 11.81 -12.24 5.08
N ASP A 41 12.50 -11.52 4.20
CA ASP A 41 12.98 -11.96 2.90
C ASP A 41 11.85 -12.36 1.94
N GLY A 42 10.89 -11.44 1.76
CA GLY A 42 9.78 -11.60 0.82
C GLY A 42 8.71 -12.62 1.25
N GLN A 43 8.52 -12.82 2.56
CA GLN A 43 7.45 -13.66 3.08
C GLN A 43 6.12 -12.90 3.28
N ASP A 44 6.09 -11.58 3.04
CA ASP A 44 4.86 -10.78 3.04
C ASP A 44 4.15 -10.78 1.66
N LEU A 45 3.25 -9.82 1.42
CA LEU A 45 2.52 -9.65 0.15
C LEU A 45 3.20 -8.69 -0.83
N ILE A 46 3.83 -7.64 -0.32
CA ILE A 46 4.31 -6.48 -1.07
C ILE A 46 5.72 -6.74 -1.64
N TRP A 47 6.62 -7.35 -0.85
CA TRP A 47 8.01 -7.64 -1.25
C TRP A 47 8.27 -9.11 -1.62
N ALA A 48 7.22 -9.93 -1.70
CA ALA A 48 7.35 -11.30 -2.20
C ALA A 48 7.66 -11.35 -3.69
N ASP A 49 8.53 -12.28 -4.08
CA ASP A 49 8.77 -12.62 -5.48
C ASP A 49 7.57 -13.39 -6.05
N TYR A 50 7.39 -13.32 -7.37
CA TYR A 50 6.28 -13.96 -8.01
C TYR A 50 6.43 -15.49 -7.95
N GLY A 51 5.48 -16.13 -7.29
CA GLY A 51 5.49 -17.57 -7.10
C GLY A 51 4.31 -18.05 -6.27
N ALA A 52 4.33 -19.33 -5.91
CA ALA A 52 3.23 -19.97 -5.18
C ALA A 52 2.88 -19.26 -3.86
N HIS A 53 3.90 -18.75 -3.15
CA HIS A 53 3.72 -17.96 -1.93
C HIS A 53 2.94 -16.66 -2.21
N TYR A 54 3.45 -15.82 -3.11
CA TYR A 54 2.79 -14.56 -3.50
C TYR A 54 1.34 -14.79 -3.96
N VAL A 55 1.12 -15.77 -4.84
CA VAL A 55 -0.23 -16.10 -5.36
C VAL A 55 -1.17 -16.47 -4.21
N LYS A 56 -0.72 -17.27 -3.24
CA LYS A 56 -1.51 -17.67 -2.08
C LYS A 56 -1.85 -16.49 -1.18
N VAL A 57 -0.86 -15.71 -0.76
CA VAL A 57 -1.07 -14.55 0.13
C VAL A 57 -1.95 -13.50 -0.55
N ARG A 58 -1.71 -13.21 -1.84
CA ARG A 58 -2.54 -12.29 -2.62
C ARG A 58 -3.99 -12.75 -2.66
N LYS A 59 -4.25 -14.04 -2.88
CA LYS A 59 -5.61 -14.59 -2.89
C LYS A 59 -6.30 -14.41 -1.53
N VAL A 60 -5.61 -14.69 -0.42
CA VAL A 60 -6.15 -14.48 0.93
C VAL A 60 -6.51 -13.02 1.15
N CYS A 61 -5.61 -12.09 0.86
CA CYS A 61 -5.88 -10.66 1.02
C CYS A 61 -7.05 -10.19 0.13
N MET A 62 -7.11 -10.64 -1.12
CA MET A 62 -8.20 -10.29 -2.04
C MET A 62 -9.56 -10.77 -1.53
N VAL A 63 -9.65 -11.97 -0.96
CA VAL A 63 -10.92 -12.52 -0.47
C VAL A 63 -11.30 -11.90 0.88
N GLU A 64 -10.36 -11.84 1.81
CA GLU A 64 -10.65 -11.52 3.22
C GLU A 64 -10.58 -10.03 3.55
N LEU A 65 -9.82 -9.25 2.80
CA LEU A 65 -9.63 -7.81 3.08
C LEU A 65 -10.24 -6.94 1.99
N PHE A 66 -10.00 -7.28 0.73
CA PHE A 66 -10.29 -6.39 -0.41
C PHE A 66 -11.47 -6.82 -1.28
N SER A 67 -12.26 -7.81 -0.85
CA SER A 67 -13.48 -8.17 -1.56
C SER A 67 -14.56 -7.11 -1.36
N PRO A 68 -15.44 -6.85 -2.34
CA PRO A 68 -16.52 -5.86 -2.19
C PRO A 68 -17.36 -6.08 -0.93
N LYS A 69 -17.66 -7.34 -0.60
CA LYS A 69 -18.39 -7.72 0.62
C LYS A 69 -17.64 -7.31 1.88
N ARG A 70 -16.31 -7.52 1.93
CA ARG A 70 -15.48 -7.13 3.09
C ARG A 70 -15.33 -5.63 3.20
N LEU A 71 -15.17 -4.92 2.08
CA LEU A 71 -15.09 -3.47 2.05
C LEU A 71 -16.37 -2.79 2.57
N GLU A 72 -17.54 -3.33 2.21
CA GLU A 72 -18.82 -2.83 2.73
C GLU A 72 -19.03 -3.20 4.20
N ALA A 73 -18.63 -4.41 4.63
CA ALA A 73 -18.68 -4.78 6.05
C ALA A 73 -17.78 -3.89 6.93
N LEU A 74 -16.65 -3.40 6.39
CA LEU A 74 -15.71 -2.50 7.07
C LEU A 74 -16.03 -1.01 6.85
N ARG A 75 -17.07 -0.68 6.08
CA ARG A 75 -17.46 0.72 5.83
C ARG A 75 -17.79 1.48 7.13
N PRO A 76 -18.63 0.96 8.06
CA PRO A 76 -19.02 1.73 9.25
C PRO A 76 -17.81 2.13 10.11
N ILE A 77 -16.85 1.22 10.27
CA ILE A 77 -15.61 1.49 11.02
C ILE A 77 -14.84 2.65 10.37
N ARG A 78 -14.71 2.67 9.04
CA ARG A 78 -14.01 3.76 8.34
C ARG A 78 -14.76 5.09 8.48
N GLU A 79 -16.09 5.07 8.45
CA GLU A 79 -16.93 6.26 8.63
C GLU A 79 -16.80 6.83 10.05
N ASP A 80 -16.74 5.96 11.07
CA ASP A 80 -16.52 6.36 12.47
C ASP A 80 -15.12 6.97 12.70
N GLU A 81 -14.08 6.37 12.13
CA GLU A 81 -12.70 6.89 12.22
C GLU A 81 -12.56 8.27 11.54
N VAL A 82 -13.19 8.45 10.37
CA VAL A 82 -13.20 9.74 9.67
C VAL A 82 -13.95 10.80 10.47
N THR A 83 -15.12 10.45 11.02
CA THR A 83 -15.89 11.35 11.89
C THR A 83 -15.07 11.79 13.09
N SER A 84 -14.40 10.84 13.75
CA SER A 84 -13.55 11.10 14.91
C SER A 84 -12.37 12.02 14.56
N MET A 85 -11.73 11.79 13.41
CA MET A 85 -10.66 12.65 12.90
C MET A 85 -11.12 14.09 12.66
N VAL A 86 -12.30 14.26 12.03
CA VAL A 86 -12.88 15.60 11.78
C VAL A 86 -13.18 16.32 13.09
N HIS A 87 -13.76 15.64 14.07
CA HIS A 87 -13.99 16.22 15.39
C HIS A 87 -12.69 16.63 16.10
N SER A 88 -11.65 15.80 16.02
CA SER A 88 -10.33 16.13 16.58
C SER A 88 -9.78 17.42 15.96
N ILE A 89 -9.76 17.51 14.62
CA ILE A 89 -9.28 18.69 13.90
C ILE A 89 -10.08 19.94 14.29
N TYR A 90 -11.41 19.83 14.35
CA TYR A 90 -12.28 20.95 14.73
C TYR A 90 -11.97 21.46 16.14
N ASN A 91 -11.77 20.54 17.10
CA ASN A 91 -11.45 20.89 18.48
C ASN A 91 -10.08 21.56 18.58
N ASP A 92 -9.08 21.05 17.86
CA ASP A 92 -7.73 21.63 17.84
C ASP A 92 -7.73 23.06 17.28
N CYS A 93 -8.46 23.29 16.17
CA CYS A 93 -8.62 24.61 15.59
C CYS A 93 -9.38 25.58 16.52
N SER A 94 -10.44 25.11 17.17
CA SER A 94 -11.25 25.93 18.08
C SER A 94 -10.49 26.30 19.35
N THR A 95 -9.65 25.39 19.84
CA THR A 95 -8.77 25.63 21.00
C THR A 95 -7.68 26.65 20.67
N ALA A 96 -7.15 26.64 19.44
CA ALA A 96 -6.18 27.64 18.97
C ALA A 96 -6.78 29.07 18.85
N GLN A 97 -8.09 29.19 18.58
CA GLN A 97 -8.78 30.49 18.54
C GLN A 97 -9.06 31.09 19.93
N GLY A 98 -9.02 30.28 21.00
CA GLY A 98 -9.22 30.72 22.38
C GLY A 98 -8.02 31.41 23.05
N ILE A 99 -6.87 31.51 22.37
CA ILE A 99 -5.64 32.13 22.93
C ILE A 99 -5.50 33.61 22.53
N ILE A 100 -6.29 34.11 21.57
CA ILE A 100 -6.28 35.52 21.13
C ILE A 100 -7.54 36.24 21.60
N ILE A 101 -7.86 36.18 22.90
CA ILE A 101 -8.70 37.18 23.57
C ILE A 101 -8.14 37.39 24.98
N ILE A 102 -7.09 38.21 25.08
CA ILE A 102 -6.77 39.04 26.27
C ILE A 102 -6.26 40.39 25.74
#